data_AF-A0A840DYF1-F1
#
_entry.id   AF-A0A840DYF1-F1
#
_cell.length_a   1.000
_cell.length_b   1.000
_cell.length_c   1.000
_cell.angle_alpha   90.00
_cell.angle_beta   90.00
_cell.angle_gamma   90.00
#
_symmetry.space_group_name_H-M   'P 1'
#
loop_
_entity.id
_entity.type
_entity.pdbx_description
1 polymer ?
#
loop_
_entity_poly.entity_id
_entity_poly.type
_entity_poly.pdbx_seq_one_letter_code
_entity_poly.pdbx_strand_id
1 'polypeptide(L)' 'MNERTSCIGWLPIYLNRQDINVISPDLARDILKHNEQGERLCGWKHNQKIKR' A
#
# COMPACT_ATOMS: atom_id res chain seq x y z
N MET A 1 -11.64 -2.35 20.87
CA MET A 1 -11.30 -3.54 20.06
C MET A 1 -9.80 -3.48 19.74
N ASN A 2 -9.11 -4.61 19.88
CA ASN A 2 -7.65 -4.75 19.93
C ASN A 2 -6.91 -4.19 18.70
N GLU A 3 -6.06 -3.19 18.92
CA GLU A 3 -5.32 -2.42 17.91
C GLU A 3 -4.17 -3.19 17.21
N ARG A 4 -3.94 -4.47 17.52
CA ARG A 4 -2.75 -5.22 17.06
C ARG A 4 -3.03 -6.43 16.16
N THR A 5 -4.29 -6.84 15.99
CA THR A 5 -4.68 -7.96 15.11
C THR A 5 -4.94 -7.54 13.66
N SER A 6 -4.96 -6.24 13.34
CA SER A 6 -5.52 -5.74 12.07
C SER A 6 -4.63 -5.92 10.83
N CYS A 7 -3.32 -6.13 11.01
CA CYS A 7 -2.35 -6.06 9.91
C CYS A 7 -1.75 -7.41 9.53
N ILE A 8 -2.02 -8.47 10.31
CA ILE A 8 -1.50 -9.82 10.04
C ILE A 8 -2.17 -10.33 8.76
N GLY A 9 -1.37 -10.67 7.75
CA GLY A 9 -1.85 -11.11 6.44
C GLY A 9 -2.05 -10.00 5.41
N TRP A 10 -1.84 -8.74 5.79
CA TRP A 10 -1.88 -7.59 4.88
C TRP A 10 -0.47 -7.02 4.64
N LEU A 11 -0.22 -6.56 3.43
CA LEU A 11 1.05 -5.96 3.02
C LEU A 11 0.82 -4.70 2.17
N PRO A 12 1.82 -3.80 2.07
CA PRO A 12 1.75 -2.70 1.14
C PRO A 12 1.73 -3.20 -0.30
N ILE A 13 0.94 -2.54 -1.15
CA ILE A 13 0.81 -2.87 -2.56
C ILE A 13 1.64 -1.86 -3.36
N TYR A 14 2.62 -2.35 -4.13
CA TYR A 14 3.44 -1.53 -5.01
C TYR A 14 3.17 -1.88 -6.46
N LEU A 15 2.84 -0.86 -7.26
CA LEU A 15 2.59 -1.00 -8.68
C LEU A 15 3.90 -0.88 -9.45
N ASN A 16 4.09 -1.75 -10.43
CA ASN A 16 5.16 -1.64 -11.40
C ASN A 16 4.67 -0.88 -12.66
N ARG A 17 5.56 -0.67 -13.64
CA ARG A 17 5.23 0.08 -14.86
C ARG A 17 4.12 -0.54 -15.71
N GLN A 18 3.99 -1.87 -15.72
CA GLN A 18 2.94 -2.55 -16.47
C GLN A 18 1.59 -2.34 -15.78
N ASP A 19 1.56 -2.42 -14.45
CA ASP A 19 0.34 -2.22 -13.66
C ASP A 19 -0.24 -0.81 -13.85
N ILE A 20 0.63 0.21 -13.91
CA ILE A 20 0.22 1.62 -14.13
C ILE A 20 -0.54 1.81 -15.44
N ASN A 21 -0.23 1.03 -16.49
CA ASN A 21 -0.86 1.17 -17.80
C ASN A 21 -2.25 0.53 -17.89
N VAL A 22 -2.60 -0.35 -16.95
CA VAL A 22 -3.84 -1.14 -16.97
C VAL A 22 -4.74 -0.89 -15.77
N ILE A 23 -4.22 -0.27 -14.71
CA ILE A 23 -4.98 0.01 -13.48
C ILE A 23 -6.06 1.07 -13.71
N SER A 24 -7.23 0.86 -13.12
CA SER A 24 -8.28 1.89 -13.12
C SER A 24 -7.95 3.01 -12.11
N PRO A 25 -8.40 4.25 -12.35
CA PRO A 25 -8.22 5.35 -11.41
C PRO A 25 -8.78 5.07 -10.01
N ASP A 26 -9.90 4.35 -9.92
CA ASP A 26 -10.53 4.01 -8.65
C ASP A 26 -9.69 2.99 -7.86
N LEU A 27 -9.19 1.95 -8.52
CA LEU A 27 -8.31 0.97 -7.89
C LEU A 27 -7.00 1.61 -7.42
N ALA A 28 -6.46 2.56 -8.20
CA ALA A 28 -5.27 3.32 -7.79
C ALA A 28 -5.53 4.13 -6.51
N ARG A 29 -6.71 4.75 -6.38
CA ARG A 29 -7.10 5.50 -5.17
C ARG A 29 -7.26 4.57 -3.96
N ASP A 30 -7.83 3.39 -4.15
CA ASP A 30 -8.03 2.43 -3.06
C ASP A 30 -6.71 1.83 -2.59
N ILE A 31 -5.78 1.53 -3.51
CA ILE A 31 -4.41 1.11 -3.17
C ILE A 31 -3.68 2.19 -2.37
N LEU A 32 -3.83 3.47 -2.76
CA LEU A 32 -3.24 4.57 -2.03
C LEU A 32 -3.76 4.63 -0.58
N LYS A 33 -5.09 4.62 -0.40
CA LYS A 33 -5.72 4.64 0.93
C LYS A 33 -5.29 3.45 1.79
N HIS A 34 -5.24 2.25 1.20
CA HIS A 34 -4.78 1.03 1.87
C HIS A 34 -3.36 1.19 2.40
N ASN A 35 -2.44 1.67 1.56
CA ASN A 35 -1.05 1.86 1.95
C ASN A 35 -0.87 2.95 3.01
N GLU A 36 -1.59 4.08 2.90
CA GLU A 36 -1.57 5.16 3.91
C GLU A 36 -2.11 4.68 5.26
N GLN A 37 -3.19 3.90 5.24
CA GLN A 37 -3.74 3.31 6.45
C GLN A 37 -2.76 2.31 7.08
N GLY A 38 -2.12 1.47 6.26
CA GLY A 38 -1.11 0.54 6.74
C GLY A 38 0.17 1.22 7.23
N GLU A 39 0.57 2.36 6.67
CA GLU A 39 1.66 3.18 7.23
C GLU A 39 1.30 3.66 8.64
N ARG A 40 0.10 4.25 8.79
CA ARG A 40 -0.36 4.81 10.07
C ARG A 40 -0.60 3.75 11.14
N LEU A 41 -1.22 2.62 10.79
CA LEU A 41 -1.68 1.61 11.75
C LEU A 41 -0.72 0.44 11.89
N CYS A 42 -0.01 0.07 10.83
CA CYS A 42 0.84 -1.12 10.77
C CYS A 42 2.34 -0.80 10.69
N GLY A 43 2.72 0.48 10.62
CA GLY A 43 4.11 0.92 10.48
C GLY A 43 4.75 0.50 9.14
N TRP A 44 3.93 0.26 8.11
CA TRP A 44 4.43 -0.05 6.78
C TRP A 44 5.29 1.08 6.25
N LYS A 45 6.43 0.73 5.68
CA LYS A 45 7.34 1.72 5.09
C LYS A 45 7.05 1.88 3.62
N HIS A 46 7.00 3.12 3.17
CA HIS A 46 7.03 3.45 1.76
C HIS A 46 8.47 3.21 1.26
N ASN A 47 8.79 2.04 0.70
CA ASN A 47 10.12 1.75 0.14
C ASN A 47 10.36 2.54 -1.16
N GLN A 48 10.45 3.87 -1.05
CA GLN A 48 10.97 4.75 -2.08
C GLN A 48 12.47 4.94 -1.85
N LYS A 49 13.27 3.94 -2.18
CA LYS A 49 14.60 4.19 -2.73
C LYS A 49 14.83 3.24 -3.87
N ILE A 50 14.30 3.61 -5.05
CA ILE A 50 15.00 3.28 -6.28
C ILE A 50 16.35 3.98 -6.14
N LYS A 51 17.37 3.26 -5.66
CA LYS A 51 18.76 3.68 -5.83
C LYS A 51 18.99 3.67 -7.34
N ARG A 52 19.01 4.87 -7.91
CA ARG A 52 19.51 5.09 -9.26
C ARG A 52 21.02 4.90 -9.26
#